data_AF-A0A940AG22-F1
#
_entry.id   AF-A0A940AG22-F1
#
_cell.length_a   1.000
_cell.length_b   1.000
_cell.length_c   1.000
_cell.angle_alpha   90.00
_cell.angle_beta   90.00
_cell.angle_gamma   90.00
#
_symmetry.space_group_name_H-M   'P 1'
#
loop_
_entity.id
_entity.type
_entity.pdbx_description
1 polymer ?
#
loop_
_entity_poly.entity_id
_entity_poly.type
_entity_poly.pdbx_seq_one_letter_code
_entity_poly.pdbx_strand_id
1 'polypeptide(L)' 'MVRTEKELGEALKNENSEIEIEGDLARKVIRIKATGKVAWAVAIGAIGVAVVAVLTSPATGGAHGVVGVGLTA' A
#
# COMPACT_ATOMS: atom_id res chain seq x y z
N MET A 1 -28.67 7.79 -4.64
CA MET A 1 -27.57 8.77 -4.78
C MET A 1 -27.11 9.24 -3.40
N VAL A 2 -25.83 9.07 -3.09
CA VAL A 2 -25.22 9.44 -1.80
C VAL A 2 -24.24 10.59 -2.04
N ARG A 3 -24.39 11.68 -1.28
CA ARG A 3 -23.58 12.91 -1.47
C ARG A 3 -22.75 13.29 -0.25
N THR A 4 -23.11 12.77 0.92
CA THR A 4 -22.43 13.07 2.19
C THR A 4 -21.80 11.83 2.82
N GLU A 5 -20.78 12.06 3.65
CA GLU A 5 -20.08 10.99 4.39
C GLU A 5 -21.03 10.23 5.33
N LYS A 6 -22.06 10.92 5.85
CA LYS A 6 -23.04 10.35 6.77
C LYS A 6 -23.98 9.36 6.05
N GLU A 7 -24.52 9.76 4.90
CA GLU A 7 -25.34 8.89 4.04
C GLU A 7 -24.54 7.68 3.54
N LEU A 8 -23.24 7.86 3.26
CA LEU A 8 -22.37 6.76 2.85
C LEU A 8 -22.14 5.75 3.98
N GLY A 9 -21.90 6.22 5.20
CA GLY A 9 -21.76 5.34 6.37
C GLY A 9 -23.04 4.56 6.67
N GLU A 10 -24.20 5.18 6.48
CA GLU A 10 -25.50 4.54 6.67
C GLU A 10 -25.80 3.52 5.57
N ALA A 11 -25.51 3.84 4.30
CA ALA A 11 -25.62 2.90 3.18
C ALA A 11 -24.68 1.69 3.34
N LEU A 12 -23.47 1.90 3.85
CA LEU A 12 -22.53 0.82 4.15
C LEU A 12 -23.01 -0.07 5.31
N LYS A 13 -23.63 0.53 6.34
CA LYS A 13 -24.18 -0.20 7.49
C LYS A 13 -25.41 -1.03 7.13
N ASN A 14 -26.16 -0.60 6.12
CA ASN A 14 -27.34 -1.31 5.61
C ASN A 14 -26.99 -2.40 4.58
N GLU A 15 -25.70 -2.71 4.38
CA GLU A 15 -25.21 -3.77 3.48
C GLU A 15 -25.76 -3.67 2.04
N ASN A 16 -26.02 -2.44 1.57
CA ASN A 16 -26.51 -2.25 0.21
C ASN A 16 -25.50 -2.76 -0.81
N SER A 17 -25.94 -3.65 -1.70
CA SER A 17 -25.10 -4.28 -2.73
C SER A 17 -24.55 -3.28 -3.74
N GLU A 18 -25.23 -2.15 -3.96
CA GLU A 18 -24.82 -1.10 -4.88
C GLU A 18 -25.08 0.28 -4.26
N ILE A 19 -24.04 1.11 -4.19
CA ILE A 19 -24.09 2.46 -3.64
C ILE A 19 -23.58 3.43 -4.71
N GLU A 20 -24.48 4.24 -5.25
CA GLU A 20 -24.16 5.26 -6.25
C GLU A 20 -23.69 6.55 -5.55
N ILE A 21 -22.39 6.87 -5.71
CA ILE A 21 -21.69 7.98 -5.05
C ILE A 21 -21.34 9.05 -6.10
N GLU A 22 -21.72 10.30 -5.86
CA GLU A 22 -21.40 11.44 -6.75
C GLU A 22 -20.43 12.44 -6.10
N GLY A 23 -19.72 13.22 -6.93
CA GLY A 23 -18.99 14.41 -6.50
C GLY A 23 -17.68 14.15 -5.73
N ASP A 24 -17.34 15.04 -4.78
CA ASP A 24 -16.07 14.98 -4.03
C ASP A 24 -15.94 13.70 -3.18
N LEU A 25 -17.07 13.16 -2.72
CA LEU A 25 -17.10 11.92 -1.94
C LEU A 25 -16.61 10.72 -2.76
N ALA A 26 -16.99 10.63 -4.03
CA ALA A 26 -16.47 9.61 -4.94
C ALA A 26 -14.94 9.71 -5.05
N ARG A 27 -14.40 10.93 -5.14
CA ARG A 27 -12.96 11.18 -5.24
C ARG A 27 -12.21 10.81 -3.96
N LYS A 28 -12.82 10.99 -2.77
CA LYS A 28 -12.25 10.53 -1.49
C LYS A 28 -12.24 9.00 -1.40
N VAL A 29 -13.35 8.34 -1.71
CA VAL A 29 -13.47 6.87 -1.65
C VAL A 29 -12.53 6.18 -2.65
N ILE A 30 -12.40 6.72 -3.87
CA ILE A 30 -11.45 6.22 -4.87
C ILE A 30 -10.00 6.32 -4.36
N ARG A 31 -9.64 7.45 -3.74
CA ARG A 31 -8.30 7.63 -3.13
C ARG A 31 -8.02 6.59 -2.05
N ILE A 32 -8.97 6.31 -1.16
CA ILE A 32 -8.80 5.31 -0.10
C ILE A 32 -8.58 3.90 -0.69
N LYS A 33 -9.39 3.49 -1.68
CA LYS A 33 -9.21 2.20 -2.36
C LYS A 33 -7.87 2.12 -3.11
N ALA A 34 -7.44 3.22 -3.72
CA ALA A 34 -6.15 3.31 -4.39
C ALA A 34 -4.97 3.18 -3.41
N THR A 35 -5.02 3.87 -2.26
CA THR A 35 -3.95 3.82 -1.25
C THR A 35 -3.73 2.40 -0.72
N GLY A 36 -4.79 1.59 -0.53
CA GLY A 36 -4.63 0.19 -0.11
C GLY A 36 -3.83 -0.67 -1.10
N LYS A 37 -4.07 -0.48 -2.41
CA LYS A 37 -3.35 -1.20 -3.46
C LYS A 37 -1.91 -0.68 -3.65
N VAL A 38 -1.72 0.63 -3.52
CA VAL A 38 -0.39 1.26 -3.56
C VAL A 38 0.46 0.83 -2.37
N ALA A 39 -0.10 0.76 -1.16
CA ALA A 39 0.61 0.29 0.02
C ALA A 39 1.13 -1.15 -0.16
N TRP A 40 0.31 -2.03 -0.74
CA TRP A 40 0.73 -3.39 -1.03
C TRP A 40 1.82 -3.46 -2.12
N ALA A 41 1.71 -2.62 -3.16
CA ALA A 41 2.73 -2.52 -4.21
C ALA A 41 4.08 -2.01 -3.66
N VAL A 42 4.06 -1.03 -2.75
CA VAL A 42 5.28 -0.51 -2.09
C VAL A 42 5.91 -1.57 -1.21
N ALA A 43 5.11 -2.35 -0.46
CA ALA A 43 5.62 -3.44 0.36
C ALA A 43 6.32 -4.50 -0.48
N ILE A 44 5.73 -4.91 -1.61
CA ILE A 44 6.35 -5.86 -2.54
C ILE A 44 7.58 -5.25 -3.21
N GLY A 45 7.51 -3.97 -3.59
CA GLY A 45 8.65 -3.25 -4.16
C GLY A 45 9.86 -3.24 -3.23
N ALA A 46 9.65 -2.99 -1.93
CA ALA A 46 10.71 -3.01 -0.93
C ALA A 46 11.33 -4.41 -0.76
N ILE A 47 10.51 -5.47 -0.73
CA ILE A 47 11.00 -6.85 -0.66
C ILE A 47 11.81 -7.20 -1.93
N GLY A 48 11.32 -6.81 -3.11
CA GLY A 48 12.02 -7.03 -4.37
C GLY A 48 13.40 -6.38 -4.40
N VAL A 49 13.50 -5.12 -3.95
CA VAL A 49 14.78 -4.40 -3.85
C VAL A 49 15.74 -5.10 -2.88
N ALA A 50 15.24 -5.56 -1.73
CA ALA A 50 16.05 -6.28 -0.75
C ALA A 50 16.60 -7.60 -1.32
N VAL A 51 15.79 -8.37 -2.04
CA VAL A 51 16.22 -9.64 -2.66
C VAL A 51 17.27 -9.40 -3.75
N VAL A 52 17.07 -8.39 -4.61
CA VAL A 52 18.05 -8.05 -5.66
C VAL A 52 19.39 -7.66 -5.03
N ALA A 53 19.37 -6.85 -3.97
CA ALA A 53 20.58 -6.44 -3.26
C ALA A 53 21.36 -7.64 -2.67
N VAL A 54 20.64 -8.65 -2.16
CA VAL A 54 21.24 -9.91 -1.67
C VAL A 54 21.83 -10.73 -2.81
N LEU A 55 21.13 -10.85 -3.95
CA LEU A 55 21.60 -11.64 -5.09
C LEU A 55 22.79 -11.00 -5.82
N THR A 56 22.90 -9.67 -5.80
CA THR A 56 24.05 -8.96 -6.39
C THR A 56 25.24 -8.85 -5.45
N SER A 57 25.09 -9.23 -4.18
CA SER A 57 26.20 -9.27 -3.22
C SER A 57 26.99 -10.58 -3.35
N PRO A 58 28.33 -10.54 -3.36
CA PRO A 58 29.14 -11.76 -3.33
C PRO A 58 28.83 -12.52 -2.02
N ALA A 59 28.50 -13.80 -2.14
CA ALA A 59 27.98 -14.63 -1.06
C ALA A 59 29.01 -14.81 0.08
N THR A 60 28.95 -13.97 1.11
CA THR A 60 29.39 -14.33 2.45
C THR A 60 28.15 -14.60 3.28
N GLY A 61 27.77 -15.88 3.35
CA GLY A 61 26.66 -16.37 4.14
C GLY A 61 26.84 -15.99 5.61
N GLY A 62 26.10 -14.97 6.04
CA GLY A 62 26.08 -14.49 7.41
C GLY A 62 24.95 -13.50 7.55
N ALA A 63 23.90 -13.91 8.25
CA ALA A 63 22.96 -12.97 8.83
C ALA A 63 23.73 -11.91 9.64
N HIS A 64 23.10 -10.76 9.90
CA HIS A 64 23.63 -9.60 10.65
C HIS A 64 24.41 -8.60 9.79
N GLY A 65 23.71 -7.71 9.07
CA GLY A 65 24.45 -6.70 8.30
C GLY A 65 23.67 -5.63 7.55
N VAL A 66 22.48 -5.20 8.01
CA VAL A 66 21.89 -3.94 7.46
C VAL A 66 22.70 -2.70 7.90
N VAL A 67 23.75 -2.87 8.71
CA VAL A 67 24.60 -1.81 9.29
C VAL A 67 26.07 -1.81 8.81
N GLY A 68 26.42 -2.64 7.81
CA GLY A 68 27.82 -2.83 7.38
C GLY A 68 28.26 -2.11 6.11
N VAL A 69 27.42 -1.28 5.47
CA VAL A 69 27.82 -0.46 4.31
C VAL A 69 28.68 0.70 4.79
N GLY A 70 29.90 0.39 5.22
CA GLY A 70 30.85 1.35 5.79
C GLY A 70 32.30 0.88 5.88
N LEU A 71 32.66 -0.28 5.31
CA LEU A 71 34.04 -0.77 5.37
C LEU A 71 34.57 -1.24 4.01
N THR A 72 34.57 -0.34 3.03
CA THR A 72 35.52 -0.39 1.91
C THR A 72 36.00 1.03 1.63
N ALA A 73 36.87 1.52 2.51
CA ALA A 73 37.81 2.60 2.24
C ALA A 73 39.20 2.09 2.59
#